data_AF-E6U6U4-F1
#
_entry.id   AF-E6U6U4-F1
#
_cell.length_a   1.000
_cell.length_b   1.000
_cell.length_c   1.000
_cell.angle_alpha   90.00
_cell.angle_beta   90.00
_cell.angle_gamma   90.00
#
_symmetry.space_group_name_H-M   'P 1'
#
loop_
_entity.id
_entity.type
_entity.pdbx_description
1 polymer ?
#
loop_
_entity_poly.entity_id
_entity_poly.type
_entity_poly.pdbx_seq_one_letter_code
_entity_poly.pdbx_strand_id
1 'polypeptide(L)'
;MPLQDLMLPEIFQGKNATPPYFEGWYFRLQNGMSSISLIPGICLEPRPHAYIQYLNAERKHSAYWEYPIGDFHFDPNHFEIFIGKNIFSAEYIHLDTSLLFGEVFFRERVPFSSHRLNTGMMGPFAFLPFMQCNHGVVTIHSKLNGSLTDESGTADFTGGIGYIEKDWGKAFPQPYLWTQAHFADSTFMLCLARVPTPVGSITGILSFLYTKGQRYLFATYTGARLSSICRTEDGALHLDICTPHHRLFVRLRARGGLSLRAPGTHGMDRAIYEDPNAAITVRLATLCGRTICQGHSTHAGAEVVGDILSLKQ
;
A
#
# COMPACT_ATOMS: atom_id res chain seq x y z
N MET A 1 14.52 -1.16 -18.17
CA MET A 1 13.07 -0.88 -18.21
C MET A 1 12.84 0.30 -19.15
N PRO A 2 11.96 0.19 -20.15
CA PRO A 2 11.58 1.31 -21.02
C PRO A 2 11.03 2.49 -20.21
N LEU A 3 11.36 3.73 -20.62
CA LEU A 3 10.91 4.96 -19.94
C LEU A 3 9.38 5.07 -19.89
N GLN A 4 8.69 4.53 -20.88
CA GLN A 4 7.22 4.55 -20.95
C GLN A 4 6.58 3.67 -19.87
N ASP A 5 7.18 2.52 -19.54
CA ASP A 5 6.67 1.62 -18.50
C ASP A 5 6.79 2.29 -17.10
N LEU A 6 7.88 3.01 -16.84
CA LEU A 6 8.06 3.80 -15.60
C LEU A 6 7.00 4.88 -15.40
N MET A 7 6.37 5.32 -16.49
CA MET A 7 5.31 6.33 -16.48
C MET A 7 3.91 5.71 -16.39
N LEU A 8 3.81 4.39 -16.22
CA LEU A 8 2.59 3.62 -15.96
C LEU A 8 2.81 2.73 -14.73
N PRO A 9 3.03 3.30 -13.53
CA PRO A 9 3.47 2.54 -12.36
C PRO A 9 2.50 1.42 -11.97
N GLU A 10 1.23 1.50 -12.34
CA GLU A 10 0.19 0.51 -12.08
C GLU A 10 0.35 -0.79 -12.89
N ILE A 11 0.91 -0.76 -14.11
CA ILE A 11 1.06 -1.97 -14.95
C ILE A 11 2.22 -2.84 -14.48
N PHE A 12 2.28 -4.11 -14.90
CA PHE A 12 3.41 -4.99 -14.60
C PHE A 12 4.73 -4.42 -15.13
N GLN A 13 5.69 -4.20 -14.23
CA GLN A 13 7.01 -3.63 -14.48
C GLN A 13 8.06 -4.73 -14.68
N GLY A 14 7.79 -5.94 -14.21
CA GLY A 14 8.71 -7.07 -14.21
C GLY A 14 8.98 -7.73 -15.57
N LYS A 15 8.52 -7.16 -16.69
CA LYS A 15 8.64 -7.73 -18.05
C LYS A 15 10.07 -8.20 -18.39
N ASN A 16 11.07 -7.44 -17.91
CA ASN A 16 12.49 -7.71 -18.12
C ASN A 16 13.26 -7.80 -16.79
N ALA A 17 12.57 -8.09 -15.69
CA ALA A 17 13.20 -8.20 -14.39
C ALA A 17 14.07 -9.45 -14.32
N THR A 18 15.25 -9.32 -13.72
CA THR A 18 16.08 -10.46 -13.33
C THR A 18 15.85 -10.74 -11.85
N PRO A 19 15.86 -12.02 -11.46
CA PRO A 19 15.87 -12.40 -10.04
C PRO A 19 17.04 -11.74 -9.25
N PRO A 20 16.86 -11.40 -7.96
CA PRO A 20 15.62 -11.44 -7.19
C PRO A 20 14.65 -10.35 -7.64
N TYR A 21 13.37 -10.71 -7.76
CA TYR A 21 12.31 -9.77 -8.09
C TYR A 21 10.99 -10.17 -7.44
N PHE A 22 10.25 -9.16 -7.00
CA PHE A 22 8.85 -9.29 -6.63
C PHE A 22 8.07 -8.11 -7.19
N GLU A 23 6.78 -8.35 -7.41
CA GLU A 23 5.81 -7.32 -7.76
C GLU A 23 4.44 -7.75 -7.24
N GLY A 24 3.75 -6.86 -6.54
CA GLY A 24 2.46 -7.15 -5.93
C GLY A 24 1.60 -5.90 -5.83
N TRP A 25 0.28 -6.10 -5.92
CA TRP A 25 -0.72 -5.03 -5.85
C TRP A 25 -1.57 -5.24 -4.61
N TYR A 26 -1.56 -4.30 -3.69
CA TYR A 26 -2.36 -4.35 -2.48
C TYR A 26 -3.71 -3.69 -2.73
N PHE A 27 -4.77 -4.48 -2.68
CA PHE A 27 -6.15 -4.04 -2.70
C PHE A 27 -6.71 -4.09 -1.29
N ARG A 28 -7.32 -2.99 -0.85
CA ARG A 28 -8.04 -2.93 0.41
C ARG A 28 -9.49 -2.61 0.18
N LEU A 29 -10.36 -3.49 0.66
CA LEU A 29 -11.81 -3.39 0.56
C LEU A 29 -12.36 -3.21 1.95
N GLN A 30 -12.99 -2.07 2.23
CA GLN A 30 -13.54 -1.78 3.54
C GLN A 30 -15.01 -1.35 3.45
N ASN A 31 -15.83 -1.81 4.38
CA ASN A 31 -17.13 -1.22 4.68
C ASN A 31 -17.20 -0.94 6.20
N GLY A 32 -18.36 -0.57 6.72
CA GLY A 32 -18.52 -0.29 8.16
C GLY A 32 -18.33 -1.49 9.10
N MET A 33 -18.22 -2.71 8.57
CA MET A 33 -18.18 -3.98 9.31
C MET A 33 -17.02 -4.90 8.92
N SER A 34 -16.48 -4.78 7.71
CA SER A 34 -15.59 -5.74 7.08
C SER A 34 -14.42 -5.05 6.40
N SER A 35 -13.22 -5.58 6.57
CA SER A 35 -11.99 -5.12 5.94
C SER A 35 -11.21 -6.32 5.42
N ILE A 36 -11.22 -6.47 4.10
CA ILE A 36 -10.45 -7.50 3.39
C ILE A 36 -9.31 -6.85 2.62
N SER A 37 -8.12 -7.44 2.72
CA SER A 37 -6.99 -7.11 1.86
C SER A 37 -6.66 -8.28 0.92
N LEU A 38 -6.42 -7.98 -0.35
CA LEU A 38 -6.02 -8.94 -1.37
C LEU A 38 -4.74 -8.45 -2.03
N ILE A 39 -3.75 -9.33 -2.13
CA ILE A 39 -2.43 -9.01 -2.68
C ILE A 39 -2.07 -10.04 -3.76
N PRO A 40 -2.61 -9.92 -4.98
CA PRO A 40 -2.06 -10.63 -6.13
C PRO A 40 -0.62 -10.18 -6.39
N GLY A 41 0.24 -11.11 -6.77
CA GLY A 41 1.61 -10.79 -7.09
C GLY A 41 2.39 -11.95 -7.69
N ILE A 42 3.67 -11.67 -7.93
CA ILE A 42 4.63 -12.57 -8.57
C ILE A 42 5.99 -12.40 -7.90
N CYS A 43 6.74 -13.50 -7.81
CA CYS A 43 8.11 -13.52 -7.34
C CYS A 43 8.96 -14.37 -8.30
N LEU A 44 10.20 -13.92 -8.59
CA LEU A 44 11.10 -14.58 -9.56
C LEU A 44 12.28 -15.33 -8.92
N GLU A 45 12.33 -15.56 -7.61
CA GLU A 45 13.44 -16.31 -6.99
C GLU A 45 13.04 -16.90 -5.62
N PRO A 46 13.70 -17.96 -5.14
CA PRO A 46 14.44 -18.98 -5.90
C PRO A 46 13.50 -19.96 -6.60
N ARG A 47 12.20 -19.98 -6.24
CA ARG A 47 11.14 -20.70 -6.95
C ARG A 47 10.17 -19.69 -7.53
N PRO A 48 10.25 -19.38 -8.84
CA PRO A 48 9.30 -18.46 -9.46
C PRO A 48 7.87 -18.97 -9.31
N HIS A 49 6.99 -18.12 -8.80
CA HIS A 49 5.57 -18.42 -8.67
C HIS A 49 4.77 -17.13 -8.66
N ALA A 50 3.49 -17.24 -9.01
CA ALA A 50 2.51 -16.21 -8.73
C ALA A 50 1.79 -16.54 -7.42
N TYR A 51 1.16 -15.54 -6.83
CA TYR A 51 0.46 -15.73 -5.57
C TYR A 51 -0.71 -14.77 -5.42
N ILE A 52 -1.62 -15.13 -4.54
CA ILE A 52 -2.63 -14.22 -3.98
C ILE A 52 -2.51 -14.32 -2.46
N GLN A 53 -2.15 -13.22 -1.80
CA GLN A 53 -2.28 -13.12 -0.34
C GLN A 53 -3.66 -12.56 0.01
N TYR A 54 -4.25 -13.08 1.08
CA TYR A 54 -5.57 -12.67 1.57
C TYR A 54 -5.47 -12.36 3.06
N LEU A 55 -6.12 -11.29 3.49
CA LEU A 55 -6.32 -10.95 4.89
C LEU A 55 -7.79 -10.62 5.13
N ASN A 56 -8.33 -11.16 6.21
CA ASN A 56 -9.65 -10.83 6.72
C ASN A 56 -9.49 -10.29 8.14
N ALA A 57 -9.71 -8.99 8.31
CA ALA A 57 -9.45 -8.29 9.55
C ALA A 57 -10.36 -8.78 10.70
N GLU A 58 -11.63 -9.01 10.39
CA GLU A 58 -12.66 -9.36 11.37
C GLU A 58 -12.43 -10.77 11.92
N ARG A 59 -12.01 -11.68 11.03
CA ARG A 59 -11.78 -13.07 11.37
C ARG A 59 -10.35 -13.37 11.78
N LYS A 60 -9.46 -12.37 11.73
CA LYS A 60 -8.04 -12.50 12.04
C LYS A 60 -7.38 -13.64 11.26
N HIS A 61 -7.75 -13.76 9.99
CA HIS A 61 -7.29 -14.83 9.12
C HIS A 61 -6.42 -14.25 8.02
N SER A 62 -5.28 -14.88 7.75
CA SER A 62 -4.49 -14.62 6.56
C SER A 62 -4.16 -15.91 5.82
N ALA A 63 -4.11 -15.82 4.49
CA ALA A 63 -3.81 -16.93 3.61
C ALA A 63 -2.84 -16.51 2.51
N TYR A 64 -2.11 -17.50 1.98
CA TYR A 64 -1.19 -17.33 0.87
C TYR A 64 -1.40 -18.48 -0.12
N TRP A 65 -1.93 -18.18 -1.29
CA TRP A 65 -2.21 -19.19 -2.31
C TRP A 65 -1.14 -19.09 -3.41
N GLU A 66 -0.32 -20.13 -3.54
CA GLU A 66 0.69 -20.25 -4.59
C GLU A 66 0.05 -20.74 -5.89
N TYR A 67 0.45 -20.11 -7.00
CA TYR A 67 0.08 -20.48 -8.36
C TYR A 67 1.34 -20.74 -9.18
N PRO A 68 1.31 -21.71 -10.12
CA PRO A 68 2.34 -21.85 -11.12
C PRO A 68 2.63 -20.52 -11.81
N ILE A 69 3.90 -20.23 -12.08
CA ILE A 69 4.30 -18.98 -12.75
C ILE A 69 3.64 -18.80 -14.13
N GLY A 70 3.31 -19.91 -14.81
CA GLY A 70 2.63 -19.91 -16.11
C GLY A 70 1.18 -19.44 -16.07
N ASP A 71 0.56 -19.39 -14.88
CA ASP A 71 -0.80 -18.91 -14.68
C ASP A 71 -0.85 -17.38 -14.51
N PHE A 72 0.31 -16.71 -14.47
CA PHE A 72 0.41 -15.26 -14.41
C PHE A 72 0.43 -14.64 -15.80
N HIS A 73 -0.60 -13.84 -16.10
CA HIS A 73 -0.66 -13.04 -17.31
C HIS A 73 -0.97 -11.59 -16.97
N PHE A 74 -0.66 -10.67 -17.87
CA PHE A 74 -0.90 -9.25 -17.68
C PHE A 74 -1.12 -8.54 -19.02
N ASP A 75 -1.87 -7.43 -19.00
CA ASP A 75 -1.93 -6.51 -20.13
C ASP A 75 -0.69 -5.58 -20.11
N PRO A 76 0.05 -5.43 -21.22
CA PRO A 76 1.28 -4.64 -21.24
C PRO A 76 1.05 -3.11 -21.22
N ASN A 77 -0.19 -2.65 -21.41
CA ASN A 77 -0.57 -1.25 -21.57
C ASN A 77 -1.61 -0.78 -20.53
N HIS A 78 -2.30 -1.70 -19.87
CA HIS A 78 -3.34 -1.43 -18.88
C HIS A 78 -3.09 -2.21 -17.60
N PHE A 79 -3.53 -1.67 -16.46
CA PHE A 79 -3.48 -2.43 -15.22
C PHE A 79 -4.60 -3.46 -15.19
N GLU A 80 -4.27 -4.64 -15.69
CA GLU A 80 -5.05 -5.86 -15.59
C GLU A 80 -4.10 -7.05 -15.49
N ILE A 81 -4.22 -7.83 -14.41
CA ILE A 81 -3.42 -9.01 -14.15
C ILE A 81 -4.33 -10.22 -13.94
N PHE A 82 -3.85 -11.37 -14.38
CA PHE A 82 -4.54 -12.65 -14.33
C PHE A 82 -3.69 -13.62 -13.54
N ILE A 83 -4.31 -14.32 -12.58
CA ILE A 83 -3.67 -15.41 -11.84
C ILE A 83 -4.63 -16.60 -11.87
N GLY A 84 -4.38 -17.54 -12.77
CA GLY A 84 -5.31 -18.61 -13.07
C GLY A 84 -6.62 -18.04 -13.64
N LYS A 85 -7.73 -18.23 -12.93
CA LYS A 85 -9.04 -17.66 -13.31
C LYS A 85 -9.35 -16.30 -12.66
N ASN A 86 -8.48 -15.83 -11.78
CA ASN A 86 -8.70 -14.59 -11.04
C ASN A 86 -8.23 -13.40 -11.87
N ILE A 87 -8.95 -12.30 -11.79
CA ILE A 87 -8.64 -11.05 -12.50
C ILE A 87 -8.58 -9.92 -11.48
N PHE A 88 -7.53 -9.12 -11.57
CA PHE A 88 -7.37 -7.92 -10.77
C PHE A 88 -7.04 -6.75 -11.70
N SER A 89 -7.82 -5.69 -11.59
CA SER A 89 -7.60 -4.48 -12.36
C SER A 89 -7.82 -3.25 -11.50
N ALA A 90 -7.59 -2.09 -12.08
CA ALA A 90 -7.92 -0.83 -11.45
C ALA A 90 -9.45 -0.64 -11.25
N GLU A 91 -10.29 -1.42 -11.95
CA GLU A 91 -11.74 -1.23 -12.06
C GLU A 91 -12.56 -2.32 -11.37
N TYR A 92 -12.03 -3.53 -11.26
CA TYR A 92 -12.72 -4.64 -10.61
C TYR A 92 -11.74 -5.72 -10.16
N ILE A 93 -12.22 -6.53 -9.22
CA ILE A 93 -11.66 -7.82 -8.83
C ILE A 93 -12.69 -8.87 -9.23
N HIS A 94 -12.22 -9.93 -9.89
CA HIS A 94 -12.96 -11.17 -10.10
C HIS A 94 -12.18 -12.32 -9.47
N LEU A 95 -12.80 -13.03 -8.53
CA LEU A 95 -12.23 -14.21 -7.91
C LEU A 95 -13.07 -15.44 -8.26
N ASP A 96 -12.39 -16.47 -8.76
CA ASP A 96 -12.95 -17.81 -9.01
C ASP A 96 -11.98 -18.84 -8.43
N THR A 97 -12.00 -18.97 -7.10
CA THR A 97 -11.27 -20.01 -6.37
C THR A 97 -12.23 -20.80 -5.48
N SER A 98 -11.82 -22.01 -5.09
CA SER A 98 -12.60 -22.82 -4.15
C SER A 98 -12.68 -22.23 -2.73
N LEU A 99 -11.80 -21.29 -2.39
CA LEU A 99 -11.67 -20.72 -1.04
C LEU A 99 -12.26 -19.32 -0.92
N LEU A 100 -12.32 -18.58 -2.03
CA LEU A 100 -12.81 -17.21 -2.10
C LEU A 100 -13.29 -16.93 -3.53
N PHE A 101 -14.53 -16.51 -3.68
CA PHE A 101 -15.14 -16.19 -4.98
C PHE A 101 -16.03 -14.95 -4.90
N GLY A 102 -16.26 -14.32 -6.04
CA GLY A 102 -17.12 -13.14 -6.15
C GLY A 102 -16.48 -12.02 -6.95
N GLU A 103 -17.17 -10.89 -6.99
CA GLU A 103 -16.77 -9.73 -7.79
C GLU A 103 -16.96 -8.45 -7.00
N VAL A 104 -15.99 -7.55 -7.10
CA VAL A 104 -16.05 -6.21 -6.51
C VAL A 104 -15.60 -5.19 -7.54
N PHE A 105 -16.46 -4.22 -7.83
CA PHE A 105 -16.23 -3.12 -8.75
C PHE A 105 -15.84 -1.85 -8.01
N PHE A 106 -14.84 -1.15 -8.53
CA PHE A 106 -14.34 0.14 -8.04
C PHE A 106 -14.98 1.26 -8.86
N ARG A 107 -15.98 1.91 -8.29
CA ARG A 107 -16.74 3.03 -8.88
C ARG A 107 -16.20 4.36 -8.36
N GLU A 108 -16.46 5.44 -9.11
CA GLU A 108 -16.08 6.82 -8.72
C GLU A 108 -14.61 6.93 -8.29
N ARG A 109 -13.72 6.28 -9.06
CA ARG A 109 -12.31 6.15 -8.69
C ARG A 109 -11.61 7.50 -8.70
N VAL A 110 -10.87 7.77 -7.63
CA VAL A 110 -9.89 8.84 -7.54
C VAL A 110 -8.52 8.22 -7.77
N PRO A 111 -7.98 8.23 -9.01
CA PRO A 111 -6.65 7.72 -9.27
C PRO A 111 -5.59 8.62 -8.62
N PHE A 112 -4.38 8.11 -8.43
CA PHE A 112 -3.28 8.95 -7.97
C PHE A 112 -2.93 10.05 -8.99
N SER A 113 -3.06 9.79 -10.28
CA SER A 113 -2.83 10.79 -11.31
C SER A 113 -3.98 10.75 -12.32
N SER A 114 -4.41 11.93 -12.76
CA SER A 114 -5.33 12.07 -13.90
C SER A 114 -4.59 11.96 -15.25
N HIS A 115 -3.26 12.13 -15.26
CA HIS A 115 -2.44 11.94 -16.45
C HIS A 115 -2.08 10.46 -16.60
N ARG A 116 -2.32 9.91 -17.79
CA ARG A 116 -1.95 8.54 -18.14
C ARG A 116 -0.46 8.28 -17.93
N LEU A 117 0.41 9.17 -18.40
CA LEU A 117 1.85 9.04 -18.22
C LEU A 117 2.31 9.86 -17.02
N ASN A 118 2.65 9.20 -15.92
CA ASN A 118 3.13 9.82 -14.69
C ASN A 118 3.97 8.81 -13.89
N THR A 119 4.93 9.27 -13.08
CA THR A 119 5.74 8.37 -12.23
C THR A 119 5.07 7.99 -10.90
N GLY A 120 3.78 8.29 -10.74
CA GLY A 120 3.02 8.00 -9.54
C GLY A 120 3.59 8.63 -8.28
N MET A 121 3.41 7.93 -7.16
CA MET A 121 3.88 8.36 -5.85
C MET A 121 5.41 8.47 -5.78
N MET A 122 6.15 7.69 -6.56
CA MET A 122 7.60 7.75 -6.60
C MET A 122 8.12 9.10 -7.10
N GLY A 123 7.36 9.84 -7.92
CA GLY A 123 7.84 11.12 -8.46
C GLY A 123 9.21 10.97 -9.15
N PRO A 124 10.22 11.79 -8.84
CA PRO A 124 11.56 11.64 -9.41
C PRO A 124 12.29 10.37 -8.95
N PHE A 125 11.89 9.73 -7.84
CA PHE A 125 12.52 8.50 -7.35
C PHE A 125 12.31 7.31 -8.29
N ALA A 126 11.29 7.34 -9.16
CA ALA A 126 11.06 6.29 -10.16
C ALA A 126 12.23 6.11 -11.13
N PHE A 127 13.05 7.15 -11.33
CA PHE A 127 14.20 7.12 -12.23
C PHE A 127 15.50 6.67 -11.56
N LEU A 128 15.48 6.40 -10.25
CA LEU A 128 16.68 6.02 -9.50
C LEU A 128 16.89 4.50 -9.55
N PRO A 129 18.00 4.01 -10.13
CA PRO A 129 18.19 2.57 -10.40
C PRO A 129 18.55 1.74 -9.15
N PHE A 130 18.79 2.38 -8.00
CA PHE A 130 19.23 1.74 -6.76
C PHE A 130 18.10 1.56 -5.73
N MET A 131 16.86 1.86 -6.10
CA MET A 131 15.70 1.62 -5.22
C MET A 131 15.51 0.13 -4.99
N GLN A 132 15.53 -0.30 -3.73
CA GLN A 132 15.30 -1.71 -3.36
C GLN A 132 13.83 -2.10 -3.60
N CYS A 133 12.92 -1.16 -3.32
CA CYS A 133 11.48 -1.26 -3.53
C CYS A 133 10.98 0.07 -4.09
N ASN A 134 10.15 0.01 -5.12
CA ASN A 134 9.37 1.12 -5.64
C ASN A 134 7.92 0.95 -5.19
N HIS A 135 7.23 2.07 -5.01
CA HIS A 135 5.88 2.13 -4.45
C HIS A 135 4.96 3.00 -5.31
N GLY A 136 3.85 2.44 -5.77
CA GLY A 136 2.85 3.11 -6.60
C GLY A 136 1.49 3.13 -5.91
N VAL A 137 0.82 4.28 -5.92
CA VAL A 137 -0.60 4.36 -5.54
C VAL A 137 -1.41 4.35 -6.83
N VAL A 138 -2.31 3.39 -6.98
CA VAL A 138 -3.17 3.25 -8.16
C VAL A 138 -4.46 4.02 -7.93
N THR A 139 -5.17 3.67 -6.85
CA THR A 139 -6.47 4.26 -6.49
C THR A 139 -6.40 4.78 -5.07
N ILE A 140 -6.53 6.10 -4.93
CA ILE A 140 -6.56 6.79 -3.62
C ILE A 140 -7.87 6.49 -2.90
N HIS A 141 -8.99 6.53 -3.62
CA HIS A 141 -10.32 6.36 -3.06
C HIS A 141 -11.25 5.85 -4.16
N SER A 142 -12.21 5.02 -3.80
CA SER A 142 -13.26 4.57 -4.70
C SER A 142 -14.45 4.08 -3.89
N LYS A 143 -15.64 4.12 -4.48
CA LYS A 143 -16.81 3.43 -3.96
C LYS A 143 -16.80 1.99 -4.44
N LEU A 144 -17.14 1.06 -3.55
CA LEU A 144 -17.21 -0.34 -3.87
C LEU A 144 -18.64 -0.77 -4.19
N ASN A 145 -18.77 -1.74 -5.08
CA ASN A 145 -20.02 -2.43 -5.39
C ASN A 145 -19.75 -3.90 -5.67
N GLY A 146 -20.49 -4.80 -5.03
CA GLY A 146 -20.29 -6.24 -5.13
C GLY A 146 -19.81 -6.86 -3.81
N SER A 147 -19.48 -8.14 -3.84
CA SER A 147 -19.25 -8.94 -2.65
C SER A 147 -18.24 -10.05 -2.90
N LEU A 148 -17.63 -10.51 -1.81
CA LEU A 148 -16.77 -11.68 -1.79
C LEU A 148 -17.33 -12.72 -0.82
N THR A 149 -17.24 -13.98 -1.18
CA THR A 149 -17.72 -15.11 -0.37
C THR A 149 -16.62 -16.12 -0.16
N ASP A 150 -16.43 -16.52 1.08
CA ASP A 150 -15.58 -17.64 1.47
C ASP A 150 -16.36 -18.62 2.35
N GLU A 151 -15.68 -19.61 2.93
CA GLU A 151 -16.27 -20.66 3.77
C GLU A 151 -17.08 -20.14 4.96
N SER A 152 -16.83 -18.91 5.39
CA SER A 152 -17.46 -18.33 6.57
C SER A 152 -18.52 -17.27 6.23
N GLY A 153 -18.82 -17.07 4.95
CA GLY A 153 -19.96 -16.30 4.48
C GLY A 153 -19.60 -15.19 3.49
N THR A 154 -20.62 -14.41 3.13
CA THR A 154 -20.51 -13.31 2.15
C THR A 154 -20.26 -11.99 2.85
N ALA A 155 -19.21 -11.27 2.44
CA ALA A 155 -18.96 -9.88 2.77
C ALA A 155 -19.40 -8.99 1.60
N ASP A 156 -20.46 -8.22 1.78
CA ASP A 156 -20.95 -7.23 0.81
C ASP A 156 -20.22 -5.90 0.99
N PHE A 157 -19.48 -5.46 -0.04
CA PHE A 157 -18.74 -4.22 -0.04
C PHE A 157 -19.52 -3.06 -0.68
N THR A 158 -20.78 -3.25 -1.06
CA THR A 158 -21.59 -2.20 -1.67
C THR A 158 -21.71 -0.97 -0.78
N GLY A 159 -21.31 0.19 -1.32
CA GLY A 159 -21.23 1.46 -0.57
C GLY A 159 -19.97 1.61 0.28
N GLY A 160 -19.11 0.59 0.32
CA GLY A 160 -17.80 0.60 0.95
C GLY A 160 -16.77 1.45 0.21
N ILE A 161 -15.53 1.41 0.69
CA ILE A 161 -14.39 2.18 0.21
C ILE A 161 -13.27 1.25 -0.23
N GLY A 162 -12.75 1.50 -1.43
CA GLY A 162 -11.61 0.77 -2.00
C GLY A 162 -10.35 1.63 -2.10
N TYR A 163 -9.22 1.01 -1.81
CA TYR A 163 -7.87 1.56 -1.98
C TYR A 163 -6.98 0.55 -2.72
N ILE A 164 -6.10 1.03 -3.61
CA ILE A 164 -5.19 0.18 -4.38
C ILE A 164 -3.81 0.82 -4.44
N GLU A 165 -2.79 0.06 -4.04
CA GLU A 165 -1.37 0.40 -4.20
C GLU A 165 -0.58 -0.80 -4.71
N LYS A 166 0.72 -0.61 -4.92
CA LYS A 166 1.58 -1.58 -5.55
C LYS A 166 3.02 -1.39 -5.12
N ASP A 167 3.70 -2.49 -4.86
CA ASP A 167 5.13 -2.52 -4.61
C ASP A 167 5.85 -3.42 -5.61
N TRP A 168 7.05 -3.01 -6.04
CA TRP A 168 7.91 -3.85 -6.88
C TRP A 168 9.40 -3.56 -6.68
N GLY A 169 10.22 -4.58 -6.83
CA GLY A 169 11.67 -4.43 -6.71
C GLY A 169 12.34 -5.73 -6.27
N LYS A 170 13.42 -5.59 -5.52
CA LYS A 170 14.24 -6.72 -5.03
C LYS A 170 13.93 -7.09 -3.59
N ALA A 171 13.68 -6.10 -2.74
CA ALA A 171 13.42 -6.29 -1.31
C ALA A 171 12.76 -5.04 -0.71
N PHE A 172 12.01 -5.19 0.38
CA PHE A 172 11.57 -4.02 1.15
C PHE A 172 12.73 -3.41 1.95
N PRO A 173 12.78 -2.06 2.08
CA PRO A 173 13.72 -1.38 2.96
C PRO A 173 13.55 -1.82 4.41
N GLN A 174 14.57 -1.60 5.24
CA GLN A 174 14.48 -1.80 6.69
C GLN A 174 15.27 -0.72 7.43
N PRO A 175 14.72 -0.13 8.51
CA PRO A 175 13.34 -0.28 9.00
C PRO A 175 12.33 0.48 8.12
N TYR A 176 11.04 0.13 8.24
CA TYR A 176 9.95 0.85 7.57
C TYR A 176 8.63 0.83 8.35
N LEU A 177 7.87 1.91 8.21
CA LEU A 177 6.51 2.08 8.67
C LEU A 177 5.62 2.32 7.46
N TRP A 178 4.58 1.50 7.30
CA TRP A 178 3.50 1.72 6.35
C TRP A 178 2.18 1.85 7.12
N THR A 179 1.32 2.78 6.71
CA THR A 179 -0.06 2.81 7.19
C THR A 179 -0.99 3.42 6.16
N GLN A 180 -2.19 2.87 6.06
CA GLN A 180 -3.27 3.38 5.22
C GLN A 180 -4.58 3.42 6.01
N ALA A 181 -5.35 4.49 5.85
CA ALA A 181 -6.61 4.65 6.55
C ALA A 181 -7.63 5.48 5.78
N HIS A 182 -8.89 5.13 5.94
CA HIS A 182 -10.02 5.97 5.59
C HIS A 182 -10.63 6.59 6.86
N PHE A 183 -11.09 7.84 6.74
CA PHE A 183 -11.83 8.55 7.79
C PHE A 183 -12.80 9.54 7.15
N ALA A 184 -14.10 9.40 7.42
CA ALA A 184 -15.15 10.17 6.76
C ALA A 184 -14.88 10.26 5.24
N ASP A 185 -14.81 11.47 4.68
CA ASP A 185 -14.54 11.73 3.25
C ASP A 185 -13.05 11.89 2.92
N SER A 186 -12.17 11.20 3.65
CA SER A 186 -10.72 11.37 3.52
C SER A 186 -9.98 10.05 3.53
N THR A 187 -8.86 10.03 2.81
CA THR A 187 -7.94 8.90 2.74
C THR A 187 -6.53 9.35 3.03
N PHE A 188 -5.83 8.57 3.85
CA PHE A 188 -4.46 8.81 4.25
C PHE A 188 -3.61 7.60 3.96
N MET A 189 -2.39 7.83 3.49
CA MET A 189 -1.34 6.83 3.47
C MET A 189 -0.02 7.48 3.90
N LEU A 190 0.81 6.72 4.61
CA LEU A 190 2.17 7.09 4.95
C LEU A 190 3.09 5.87 4.83
N CYS A 191 4.10 5.99 3.99
CA CYS A 191 5.30 5.16 3.95
C CYS A 191 6.48 5.98 4.48
N LEU A 192 7.16 5.46 5.49
CA LEU A 192 8.41 5.98 6.04
C LEU A 192 9.43 4.85 6.03
N ALA A 193 10.58 5.04 5.40
CA ALA A 193 11.56 3.96 5.27
C ALA A 193 13.01 4.45 5.24
N ARG A 194 13.94 3.61 5.70
CA ARG A 194 15.38 3.82 5.48
C ARG A 194 15.72 3.31 4.08
N VAL A 195 16.07 4.23 3.19
CA VAL A 195 16.41 3.92 1.81
C VAL A 195 17.92 4.06 1.62
N PRO A 196 18.63 3.05 1.10
CA PRO A 196 20.04 3.17 0.80
C PRO A 196 20.27 4.16 -0.34
N THR A 197 21.37 4.89 -0.27
CA THR A 197 21.85 5.78 -1.33
C THR A 197 23.32 5.45 -1.63
N PRO A 198 23.88 5.91 -2.76
CA PRO A 198 25.29 5.68 -3.07
C PRO A 198 26.28 6.17 -2.00
N VAL A 199 25.86 7.08 -1.12
CA VAL A 199 26.70 7.71 -0.08
C VAL A 199 26.22 7.40 1.35
N GLY A 200 25.32 6.44 1.53
CA GLY A 200 24.80 6.05 2.84
C GLY A 200 23.33 5.65 2.79
N SER A 201 22.50 6.31 3.59
CA SER A 201 21.05 6.09 3.58
C SER A 201 20.30 7.36 3.98
N ILE A 202 19.05 7.47 3.56
CA ILE A 202 18.15 8.56 3.92
C ILE A 202 16.85 8.01 4.48
N THR A 203 16.19 8.80 5.33
CA THR A 203 14.78 8.55 5.68
C THR A 203 13.90 9.07 4.55
N GLY A 204 13.39 8.15 3.74
CA GLY A 204 12.39 8.40 2.70
C GLY A 204 10.99 8.51 3.30
N ILE A 205 10.22 9.49 2.81
CA ILE A 205 8.83 9.76 3.16
C ILE A 205 8.05 9.79 1.85
N LEU A 206 7.00 8.99 1.77
CA LEU A 206 5.96 9.09 0.76
C LEU A 206 4.62 9.05 1.49
N SER A 207 3.86 10.13 1.44
CA SER A 207 2.59 10.21 2.15
C SER A 207 1.65 11.18 1.46
N PHE A 208 0.35 10.94 1.59
CA PHE A 208 -0.64 11.91 1.21
C PHE A 208 -1.81 11.92 2.18
N LEU A 209 -2.47 13.07 2.25
CA LEU A 209 -3.82 13.21 2.79
C LEU A 209 -4.73 13.70 1.68
N TYR A 210 -5.73 12.89 1.31
CA TYR A 210 -6.80 13.29 0.41
C TYR A 210 -8.04 13.61 1.24
N THR A 211 -8.58 14.82 1.10
CA THR A 211 -9.75 15.29 1.84
C THR A 211 -10.46 16.40 1.05
N LYS A 212 -11.80 16.37 1.01
CA LYS A 212 -12.62 17.40 0.32
C LYS A 212 -12.19 17.68 -1.12
N GLY A 213 -11.85 16.63 -1.87
CA GLY A 213 -11.39 16.75 -3.26
C GLY A 213 -9.96 17.26 -3.43
N GLN A 214 -9.24 17.57 -2.35
CA GLN A 214 -7.86 18.07 -2.38
C GLN A 214 -6.88 17.04 -1.85
N ARG A 215 -5.70 16.99 -2.46
CA ARG A 215 -4.60 16.13 -2.02
C ARG A 215 -3.45 16.97 -1.49
N TYR A 216 -3.00 16.65 -0.28
CA TYR A 216 -1.81 17.20 0.35
C TYR A 216 -0.71 16.13 0.31
N LEU A 217 0.31 16.36 -0.51
CA LEU A 217 1.45 15.46 -0.69
C LEU A 217 2.58 15.78 0.28
N PHE A 218 3.15 14.74 0.88
CA PHE A 218 4.30 14.78 1.77
C PHE A 218 5.32 13.77 1.25
N ALA A 219 6.22 14.21 0.38
CA ALA A 219 7.30 13.37 -0.10
C ALA A 219 8.66 14.02 0.18
N THR A 220 9.70 13.21 0.42
CA THR A 220 11.05 13.73 0.64
C THR A 220 11.51 14.61 -0.53
N TYR A 221 11.16 14.22 -1.76
CA TYR A 221 11.48 14.99 -2.97
C TYR A 221 10.66 16.29 -3.12
N THR A 222 9.58 16.48 -2.36
CA THR A 222 8.85 17.76 -2.26
C THR A 222 9.22 18.56 -1.01
N GLY A 223 10.30 18.17 -0.32
CA GLY A 223 10.80 18.84 0.88
C GLY A 223 10.11 18.41 2.18
N ALA A 224 9.39 17.30 2.21
CA ALA A 224 8.87 16.75 3.46
C ALA A 224 10.01 16.21 4.34
N ARG A 225 9.94 16.47 5.65
CA ARG A 225 10.93 16.02 6.63
C ARG A 225 10.23 15.49 7.88
N LEU A 226 10.80 14.43 8.45
CA LEU A 226 10.35 13.88 9.73
C LEU A 226 10.97 14.72 10.84
N SER A 227 10.19 15.64 11.41
CA SER A 227 10.64 16.56 12.46
C SER A 227 10.79 15.84 13.80
N SER A 228 9.92 14.89 14.10
CA SER A 228 10.04 14.05 15.27
C SER A 228 9.32 12.72 15.08
N ILE A 229 9.83 11.71 15.78
CA ILE A 229 9.16 10.44 16.00
C ILE A 229 9.43 9.99 17.43
N CYS A 230 8.40 9.59 18.15
CA CYS A 230 8.53 9.04 19.49
C CYS A 230 7.45 8.00 19.76
N ARG A 231 7.71 7.14 20.75
CA ARG A 231 6.72 6.22 21.30
C ARG A 231 6.17 6.82 22.60
N THR A 232 4.86 6.89 22.73
CA THR A 232 4.19 7.34 23.95
C THR A 232 4.12 6.23 24.99
N GLU A 233 3.81 6.61 26.24
CA GLU A 233 3.62 5.68 27.36
C GLU A 233 2.57 4.61 27.06
N ASP A 234 1.51 4.95 26.32
CA ASP A 234 0.47 4.00 25.92
C ASP A 234 0.84 3.14 24.68
N GLY A 235 2.10 3.23 24.24
CA GLY A 235 2.68 2.42 23.16
C GLY A 235 2.43 2.92 21.75
N ALA A 236 1.70 4.03 21.57
CA ALA A 236 1.45 4.62 20.26
C ALA A 236 2.70 5.31 19.70
N LEU A 237 2.84 5.32 18.38
CA LEU A 237 3.83 6.12 17.66
C LEU A 237 3.25 7.50 17.38
N HIS A 238 3.99 8.54 17.73
CA HIS A 238 3.70 9.92 17.35
C HIS A 238 4.73 10.36 16.33
N LEU A 239 4.25 10.84 15.19
CA LEU A 239 5.06 11.34 14.10
C LEU A 239 4.67 12.78 13.78
N ASP A 240 5.67 13.58 13.49
CA ASP A 240 5.52 14.96 13.06
C ASP A 240 6.29 15.17 11.76
N ILE A 241 5.54 15.39 10.68
CA ILE A 241 6.09 15.57 9.34
C ILE A 241 5.82 17.00 8.91
N CYS A 242 6.86 17.72 8.52
CA CYS A 242 6.74 19.11 8.07
C CYS A 242 7.10 19.24 6.59
N THR A 243 6.50 20.24 5.96
CA THR A 243 6.87 20.77 4.65
C THR A 243 7.04 22.30 4.80
N PRO A 244 7.50 23.03 3.77
CA PRO A 244 7.52 24.49 3.81
C PRO A 244 6.17 25.17 4.02
N HIS A 245 5.04 24.45 3.90
CA HIS A 245 3.69 25.04 3.96
C HIS A 245 2.77 24.40 5.01
N HIS A 246 3.01 23.14 5.36
CA HIS A 246 2.11 22.33 6.17
C HIS A 246 2.85 21.49 7.19
N ARG A 247 2.14 21.14 8.27
CA ARG A 247 2.56 20.18 9.29
C ARG A 247 1.52 19.09 9.43
N LEU A 248 1.97 17.84 9.42
CA LEU A 248 1.17 16.63 9.50
C LEU A 248 1.55 15.89 10.77
N PHE A 249 0.58 15.75 11.66
CA PHE A 249 0.71 14.98 12.89
C PHE A 249 0.01 13.64 12.69
N VAL A 250 0.71 12.56 13.04
CA VAL A 250 0.18 11.20 12.99
C VAL A 250 0.38 10.56 14.34
N ARG A 251 -0.70 10.05 14.93
CA ARG A 251 -0.68 9.19 16.11
C ARG A 251 -1.18 7.83 15.70
N LEU A 252 -0.31 6.82 15.66
CA LEU A 252 -0.62 5.46 15.23
C LEU A 252 -0.43 4.48 16.38
N ARG A 253 -1.41 3.63 16.62
CA ARG A 253 -1.34 2.55 17.60
C ARG A 253 -1.77 1.23 16.96
N ALA A 254 -0.76 0.45 16.57
CA ALA A 254 -0.95 -0.96 16.21
C ALA A 254 -1.13 -1.80 17.50
N ARG A 255 -2.01 -2.78 17.45
CA ARG A 255 -2.44 -3.66 18.55
C ARG A 255 -2.09 -5.14 18.29
N GLY A 256 -1.69 -5.48 17.06
CA GLY A 256 -1.24 -6.81 16.66
C GLY A 256 -1.59 -7.05 15.19
N GLY A 257 -0.73 -7.73 14.44
CA GLY A 257 -0.91 -7.91 13.00
C GLY A 257 -1.18 -9.35 12.58
N LEU A 258 -1.76 -9.50 11.40
CA LEU A 258 -1.87 -10.75 10.67
C LEU A 258 -0.60 -10.96 9.85
N SER A 259 -0.17 -12.22 9.79
CA SER A 259 1.06 -12.57 9.08
C SER A 259 0.87 -12.40 7.58
N LEU A 260 1.81 -11.70 6.96
CA LEU A 260 1.99 -11.55 5.53
C LEU A 260 3.35 -12.09 5.12
N ARG A 261 3.44 -12.61 3.89
CA ARG A 261 4.73 -12.93 3.31
C ARG A 261 5.23 -11.70 2.56
N ALA A 262 6.53 -11.44 2.73
CA ALA A 262 7.26 -10.36 2.10
C ALA A 262 8.54 -10.91 1.47
N PRO A 263 9.17 -10.15 0.55
CA PRO A 263 10.43 -10.55 -0.05
C PRO A 263 11.53 -10.73 1.02
N GLY A 264 12.22 -11.87 0.97
CA GLY A 264 13.37 -12.24 1.77
C GLY A 264 14.40 -13.00 0.93
N THR A 265 15.24 -13.82 1.58
CA THR A 265 16.38 -14.48 0.91
C THR A 265 15.95 -15.65 0.04
N HIS A 266 14.81 -16.27 0.32
CA HIS A 266 14.26 -17.37 -0.46
C HIS A 266 12.89 -17.02 -1.08
N GLY A 267 12.74 -15.79 -1.57
CA GLY A 267 11.54 -15.33 -2.27
C GLY A 267 10.56 -14.65 -1.33
N MET A 268 9.29 -15.00 -1.39
CA MET A 268 8.27 -14.51 -0.45
C MET A 268 8.27 -15.33 0.85
N ASP A 269 9.39 -15.33 1.59
CA ASP A 269 9.62 -16.18 2.77
C ASP A 269 9.73 -15.41 4.09
N ARG A 270 9.85 -14.08 4.04
CA ARG A 270 9.95 -13.25 5.24
C ARG A 270 8.57 -12.92 5.76
N ALA A 271 8.26 -13.30 7.00
CA ALA A 271 7.04 -12.88 7.66
C ALA A 271 7.12 -11.41 8.08
N ILE A 272 6.12 -10.62 7.68
CA ILE A 272 5.81 -9.29 8.23
C ILE A 272 4.39 -9.34 8.80
N TYR A 273 4.00 -8.31 9.56
CA TYR A 273 2.71 -8.28 10.22
C TYR A 273 1.99 -6.97 9.92
N GLU A 274 0.84 -7.06 9.27
CA GLU A 274 -0.08 -5.95 9.05
C GLU A 274 -1.18 -6.01 10.11
N ASP A 275 -1.33 -4.95 10.91
CA ASP A 275 -2.53 -4.75 11.72
C ASP A 275 -3.60 -4.06 10.87
N PRO A 276 -4.68 -4.77 10.47
CA PRO A 276 -5.74 -4.17 9.67
C PRO A 276 -6.70 -3.30 10.49
N ASN A 277 -6.57 -3.31 11.82
CA ASN A 277 -7.44 -2.63 12.79
C ASN A 277 -6.64 -1.70 13.72
N ALA A 278 -5.56 -1.11 13.20
CA ALA A 278 -4.79 -0.14 13.94
C ALA A 278 -5.60 1.15 14.17
N ALA A 279 -5.38 1.77 15.33
CA ALA A 279 -5.97 3.05 15.64
C ALA A 279 -5.05 4.18 15.16
N ILE A 280 -5.55 5.06 14.32
CA ILE A 280 -4.81 6.20 13.79
C ILE A 280 -5.57 7.51 14.01
N THR A 281 -4.83 8.57 14.34
CA THR A 281 -5.32 9.94 14.29
C THR A 281 -4.37 10.75 13.42
N VAL A 282 -4.92 11.45 12.45
CA VAL A 282 -4.18 12.29 11.51
C VAL A 282 -4.66 13.72 11.64
N ARG A 283 -3.74 14.68 11.78
CA ARG A 283 -4.06 16.11 11.80
C ARG A 283 -3.15 16.86 10.85
N LEU A 284 -3.75 17.51 9.85
CA LEU A 284 -3.09 18.44 8.96
C LEU A 284 -3.31 19.87 9.44
N ALA A 285 -2.24 20.65 9.54
CA ALA A 285 -2.29 22.06 9.91
C ALA A 285 -1.37 22.92 9.04
N THR A 286 -1.68 24.21 8.99
CA THR A 286 -0.73 25.23 8.50
C THR A 286 0.45 25.39 9.47
N LEU A 287 1.53 26.04 9.04
CA LEU A 287 2.68 26.31 9.92
C LEU A 287 2.34 27.20 11.12
N CYS A 288 1.32 28.07 11.02
CA CYS A 288 0.81 28.87 12.13
C CYS A 288 -0.14 28.11 13.08
N GLY A 289 -0.35 26.80 12.87
CA GLY A 289 -1.11 25.94 13.77
C GLY A 289 -2.60 25.82 13.46
N ARG A 290 -3.12 26.47 12.42
CA ARG A 290 -4.52 26.32 12.01
C ARG A 290 -4.77 24.93 11.43
N THR A 291 -5.64 24.15 12.07
CA THR A 291 -6.05 22.83 11.56
C THR A 291 -6.82 22.97 10.25
N ILE A 292 -6.39 22.23 9.23
CA ILE A 292 -7.04 22.12 7.93
C ILE A 292 -7.96 20.89 7.92
N CYS A 293 -7.46 19.78 8.43
CA CYS A 293 -8.20 18.51 8.50
C CYS A 293 -7.74 17.72 9.72
N GLN A 294 -8.67 17.01 10.35
CA GLN A 294 -8.38 16.03 11.38
C GLN A 294 -9.27 14.80 11.18
N GLY A 295 -8.66 13.63 11.23
CA GLY A 295 -9.33 12.35 11.04
C GLY A 295 -8.92 11.35 12.10
N HIS A 296 -9.82 10.41 12.39
CA HIS A 296 -9.57 9.28 13.26
C HIS A 296 -10.16 8.02 12.63
N SER A 297 -9.44 6.90 12.75
CA SER A 297 -9.92 5.58 12.36
C SER A 297 -9.41 4.51 13.31
N THR A 298 -10.20 3.47 13.51
CA THR A 298 -9.83 2.24 14.23
C THR A 298 -9.63 1.05 13.29
N HIS A 299 -9.69 1.29 11.99
CA HIS A 299 -9.57 0.30 10.93
C HIS A 299 -8.43 0.67 9.97
N ALA A 300 -7.35 1.27 10.49
CA ALA A 300 -6.16 1.56 9.69
C ALA A 300 -5.35 0.29 9.49
N GLY A 301 -4.81 0.12 8.29
CA GLY A 301 -3.78 -0.87 8.00
C GLY A 301 -2.47 -0.30 8.50
N ALA A 302 -1.65 -1.11 9.17
CA ALA A 302 -0.38 -0.66 9.70
C ALA A 302 0.65 -1.78 9.75
N GLU A 303 1.83 -1.49 9.20
CA GLU A 303 3.01 -2.35 9.27
C GLU A 303 4.14 -1.56 9.93
N VAL A 304 4.71 -2.11 11.01
CA VAL A 304 5.76 -1.48 11.80
C VAL A 304 6.94 -2.44 11.89
N VAL A 305 7.93 -2.30 11.01
CA VAL A 305 9.01 -3.28 10.84
C VAL A 305 10.39 -2.71 11.16
N GLY A 306 11.08 -3.35 12.11
CA GLY A 306 12.41 -2.96 12.58
C GLY A 306 12.40 -1.79 13.57
N ASP A 307 13.56 -1.19 13.81
CA ASP A 307 13.71 -0.04 14.71
C ASP A 307 13.24 1.27 14.05
N ILE A 308 11.94 1.51 14.06
CA ILE A 308 11.32 2.70 13.46
C ILE A 308 11.82 4.02 14.09
N LEU A 309 12.21 4.01 15.36
CA LEU A 309 12.69 5.23 16.02
C LEU A 309 14.03 5.69 15.46
N SER A 310 14.82 4.79 14.89
CA SER A 310 16.05 5.13 14.18
C SER A 310 15.81 5.89 12.87
N LEU A 311 14.58 6.06 12.39
CA LEU A 311 14.25 6.86 11.20
C LEU A 311 14.28 8.38 11.47
N LYS A 312 14.45 8.79 12.74
CA LYS A 312 14.60 10.20 13.11
C LYS A 312 15.75 10.85 12.33
N GLN A 313 15.45 11.99 11.72
CA GLN A 313 16.42 12.83 11.00
C GLN A 313 17.16 13.77 11.95
#